data_AF-A0A7X3QCH8-F1
#
_entry.id   AF-A0A7X3QCH8-F1
#
_cell.length_a   1.000
_cell.length_b   1.000
_cell.length_c   1.000
_cell.angle_alpha   90.00
_cell.angle_beta   90.00
_cell.angle_gamma   90.00
#
_symmetry.space_group_name_H-M   'P 1'
#
loop_
_entity.id
_entity.type
_entity.pdbx_description
1 polymer ?
#
loop_
_entity_poly.entity_id
_entity_poly.type
_entity_poly.pdbx_seq_one_letter_code
_entity_poly.pdbx_strand_id
1 'polypeptide(L)'
;MRSRLAEPAPAAVLAVAAVFILLAGPPPAGAHPLEFTAATLTLQPDGTFEANLVCDLDALALGAPLDSDDAELVAALEGLSGEEFDTLVARLRRMFERRVRVRFDGEPAPFAVDFPDYGTP
;
A
#
# COMPACT_ATOMS: atom_id res chain seq x y z
N MET A 1 65.25 -6.43 19.95
CA MET A 1 64.20 -5.45 20.27
C MET A 1 63.70 -4.84 18.95
N ARG A 2 62.37 -4.83 18.75
CA ARG A 2 61.55 -4.30 17.63
C ARG A 2 60.88 -5.36 16.74
N SER A 3 59.70 -5.74 17.22
CA SER A 3 58.57 -6.35 16.53
C SER A 3 58.11 -5.52 15.32
N ARG A 4 57.71 -6.18 14.23
CA ARG A 4 56.77 -5.64 13.24
C ARG A 4 55.62 -6.63 13.09
N LEU A 5 54.47 -6.23 13.62
CA LEU A 5 53.16 -6.76 13.22
C LEU A 5 52.96 -6.41 11.74
N ALA A 6 52.63 -7.39 10.92
CA ALA A 6 52.09 -7.19 9.58
C ALA A 6 50.63 -7.64 9.59
N GLU A 7 49.79 -6.74 9.10
CA GLU A 7 48.32 -6.71 9.16
C GLU A 7 47.63 -7.90 8.47
N PRO A 8 46.43 -8.31 8.93
CA PRO A 8 45.58 -9.20 8.15
C PRO A 8 44.99 -8.50 6.91
N ALA A 9 45.01 -9.22 5.79
CA ALA A 9 44.57 -8.82 4.45
C ALA A 9 43.05 -8.50 4.33
N PRO A 10 42.59 -7.80 3.26
CA PRO A 10 41.33 -7.05 3.17
C PRO A 10 40.10 -7.92 2.83
N ALA A 11 40.02 -9.14 3.34
CA ALA A 11 38.86 -10.01 3.12
C ALA A 11 37.69 -9.68 4.07
N ALA A 12 37.97 -9.11 5.24
CA ALA A 12 36.95 -8.78 6.24
C ALA A 12 36.04 -7.61 5.83
N VAL A 13 36.51 -6.72 4.96
CA VAL A 13 35.77 -5.50 4.59
C VAL A 13 34.66 -5.80 3.57
N LEU A 14 34.85 -6.79 2.68
CA LEU A 14 33.87 -7.12 1.65
C LEU A 14 32.62 -7.84 2.20
N ALA A 15 32.77 -8.63 3.26
CA ALA A 15 31.65 -9.35 3.88
C ALA A 15 30.66 -8.40 4.59
N VAL A 16 31.15 -7.29 5.13
CA VAL A 16 30.31 -6.28 5.82
C VAL A 16 29.40 -5.55 4.83
N ALA A 17 29.89 -5.26 3.61
CA ALA A 17 29.11 -4.57 2.59
C ALA A 17 27.92 -5.42 2.07
N ALA A 18 28.10 -6.74 1.94
CA ALA A 18 27.03 -7.64 1.47
C ALA A 18 25.91 -7.82 2.51
N VAL A 19 26.22 -7.77 3.81
CA VAL A 19 25.23 -7.84 4.90
C VAL A 19 24.39 -6.57 4.98
N PHE A 20 24.97 -5.40 4.70
CA PHE A 20 24.23 -4.13 4.73
C PHE A 20 23.17 -4.01 3.63
N ILE A 21 23.40 -4.61 2.46
CA ILE A 21 22.44 -4.57 1.34
C ILE A 21 21.21 -5.46 1.62
N LEU A 22 21.36 -6.54 2.40
CA LEU A 22 20.21 -7.40 2.78
C LEU A 22 19.32 -6.84 3.90
N LEU A 23 19.83 -5.90 4.71
CA LEU A 23 19.07 -5.28 5.80
C LEU A 23 18.29 -4.03 5.38
N ALA A 24 18.54 -3.51 4.18
CA ALA A 24 17.71 -2.48 3.56
C ALA A 24 16.42 -3.13 3.04
N GLY A 25 15.52 -3.49 3.96
CA GLY A 25 14.13 -3.77 3.61
C GLY A 25 13.56 -2.61 2.78
N PRO A 26 12.54 -2.86 1.93
CA PRO A 26 11.89 -1.79 1.21
C PRO A 26 11.52 -0.68 2.20
N PRO A 27 11.74 0.61 1.87
CA PRO A 27 11.33 1.68 2.75
C PRO A 27 9.87 1.44 3.10
N PRO A 28 9.46 1.66 4.37
CA PRO A 28 8.06 1.55 4.74
C PRO A 28 7.30 2.42 3.75
N ALA A 29 6.52 1.77 2.87
CA ALA A 29 5.67 2.50 1.96
C ALA A 29 4.78 3.34 2.86
N GLY A 30 4.88 4.67 2.76
CA GLY A 30 4.06 5.57 3.55
C GLY A 30 2.62 5.07 3.45
N ALA A 31 2.12 4.56 4.57
CA ALA A 31 0.71 4.32 4.73
C ALA A 31 0.14 5.72 4.96
N HIS A 32 -0.65 6.20 4.01
CA HIS A 32 -1.44 7.39 4.27
C HIS A 32 -2.35 7.06 5.47
N PRO A 33 -2.39 7.87 6.53
CA PRO A 33 -3.38 7.72 7.58
C PRO A 33 -4.76 7.87 6.94
N LEU A 34 -5.42 6.75 6.67
CA LEU A 34 -6.81 6.75 6.25
C LEU A 34 -7.64 6.76 7.55
N GLU A 35 -7.72 7.91 8.21
CA GLU A 35 -8.39 8.04 9.51
C GLU A 35 -9.89 7.67 9.46
N PHE A 36 -10.46 7.54 8.25
CA PHE A 36 -11.90 7.34 8.02
C PHE A 36 -12.26 6.18 7.07
N THR A 37 -11.46 5.10 7.00
CA THR A 37 -11.95 3.89 6.28
C THR A 37 -12.90 3.11 7.20
N ALA A 38 -14.19 3.15 6.89
CA ALA A 38 -15.14 2.26 7.56
C ALA A 38 -14.89 0.83 7.05
N ALA A 39 -14.46 -0.05 7.94
CA ALA A 39 -14.16 -1.45 7.64
C ALA A 39 -15.00 -2.38 8.51
N THR A 40 -15.75 -3.27 7.88
CA THR A 40 -16.52 -4.32 8.55
C THR A 40 -15.96 -5.67 8.16
N LEU A 41 -15.50 -6.45 9.14
CA LEU A 41 -15.06 -7.83 8.96
C LEU A 41 -16.12 -8.79 9.52
N THR A 42 -16.68 -9.63 8.67
CA THR A 42 -17.63 -10.68 9.04
C THR A 42 -16.90 -12.02 9.05
N LEU A 43 -16.89 -12.71 10.19
CA LEU A 43 -16.35 -14.06 10.32
C LEU A 43 -17.49 -15.06 10.22
N GLN A 44 -17.32 -16.07 9.36
CA GLN A 44 -18.35 -17.07 9.10
C GLN A 44 -18.05 -18.36 9.88
N PRO A 45 -19.07 -19.14 10.29
CA PRO A 45 -18.87 -20.38 11.05
C PRO A 45 -18.09 -21.46 10.31
N ASP A 46 -18.03 -21.39 8.98
CA ASP A 46 -17.27 -22.31 8.12
C ASP A 46 -15.78 -21.96 8.00
N GLY A 47 -15.33 -20.93 8.72
CA GLY A 47 -13.94 -20.48 8.73
C GLY A 47 -13.60 -19.52 7.59
N THR A 48 -14.57 -19.09 6.79
CA THR A 48 -14.38 -18.03 5.79
C THR A 48 -14.62 -16.64 6.41
N PHE A 49 -14.28 -15.60 5.67
CA PHE A 49 -14.49 -14.21 6.09
C PHE A 49 -14.84 -13.32 4.91
N GLU A 50 -15.48 -12.20 5.21
CA GLU A 50 -15.75 -11.12 4.27
C GLU A 50 -15.32 -9.79 4.90
N ALA A 51 -14.56 -8.98 4.17
CA ALA A 51 -14.13 -7.67 4.61
C ALA A 51 -14.70 -6.61 3.66
N ASN A 52 -15.63 -5.80 4.17
CA ASN A 52 -16.20 -4.66 3.45
C ASN A 52 -15.48 -3.38 3.85
N LEU A 53 -14.89 -2.69 2.88
CA LEU A 53 -14.19 -1.43 3.07
C LEU A 53 -14.94 -0.32 2.33
N VAL A 54 -15.33 0.73 3.05
CA VAL A 54 -15.90 1.96 2.51
C VAL A 54 -14.86 3.06 2.73
N CYS A 55 -14.43 3.67 1.64
CA CYS A 55 -13.42 4.71 1.64
C CYS A 55 -13.80 5.79 0.63
N ASP A 56 -13.38 7.01 0.94
CA ASP A 56 -13.49 8.10 0.00
C ASP A 56 -12.44 7.96 -1.11
N LEU A 57 -12.88 8.10 -2.36
CA LEU A 57 -12.09 7.74 -3.54
C LEU A 57 -11.58 8.95 -4.30
N ASP A 58 -12.24 10.10 -4.24
CA ASP A 58 -11.91 11.26 -5.08
C ASP A 58 -10.55 11.88 -4.70
N ALA A 59 -10.33 12.19 -3.41
CA ALA A 59 -9.07 12.68 -2.87
C ALA A 59 -7.96 11.64 -3.08
N LEU A 60 -8.28 10.35 -2.86
CA LEU A 60 -7.34 9.25 -3.06
C LEU A 60 -6.92 9.11 -4.53
N ALA A 61 -7.87 9.25 -5.45
CA ALA A 61 -7.66 9.19 -6.89
C ALA A 61 -6.74 10.34 -7.34
N LEU A 62 -7.10 11.56 -6.95
CA LEU A 62 -6.40 12.78 -7.32
C LEU A 62 -5.07 12.96 -6.56
N GLY A 63 -4.81 12.16 -5.53
CA GLY A 63 -3.64 12.31 -4.66
C GLY A 63 -3.69 13.58 -3.82
N ALA A 64 -4.90 14.06 -3.52
CA ALA A 64 -5.17 15.25 -2.72
C ALA A 64 -5.19 14.90 -1.21
N PRO A 65 -5.01 15.89 -0.32
CA PRO A 65 -5.30 15.74 1.10
C PRO A 65 -6.73 15.21 1.36
N LEU A 66 -6.92 14.39 2.40
CA LEU A 66 -8.23 13.83 2.76
C LEU A 66 -9.25 14.87 3.25
N ASP A 67 -8.78 16.07 3.62
CA ASP A 67 -9.59 17.21 4.05
C ASP A 67 -9.74 18.27 2.94
N SER A 68 -9.45 17.89 1.69
CA SER A 68 -9.69 18.76 0.53
C SER A 68 -11.20 19.00 0.33
N ASP A 69 -11.54 20.11 -0.30
CA ASP A 69 -12.93 20.47 -0.57
C ASP A 69 -13.55 19.55 -1.64
N ASP A 70 -14.64 18.86 -1.30
CA ASP A 70 -15.34 17.93 -2.19
C ASP A 70 -15.73 18.57 -3.53
N ALA A 71 -16.14 19.84 -3.55
CA ALA A 71 -16.55 20.49 -4.79
C ALA A 71 -15.36 20.72 -5.72
N GLU A 72 -14.18 21.01 -5.18
CA GLU A 72 -12.94 21.10 -5.95
C GLU A 72 -12.50 19.73 -6.50
N LEU A 73 -12.63 18.67 -5.71
CA LEU A 73 -12.30 17.30 -6.14
C LEU A 73 -13.25 16.83 -7.25
N VAL A 74 -14.56 17.05 -7.08
CA VAL A 74 -15.57 16.74 -8.10
C VAL A 74 -15.29 17.50 -9.39
N ALA A 75 -15.04 18.81 -9.32
CA ALA A 75 -14.73 19.61 -10.51
C ALA A 75 -13.45 19.12 -11.23
N ALA A 76 -12.45 18.68 -10.47
CA ALA A 76 -11.23 18.10 -11.03
C ALA A 76 -11.52 16.76 -11.75
N LEU A 77 -12.37 15.90 -11.19
CA LEU A 77 -12.77 14.64 -11.81
C LEU A 77 -13.63 14.86 -13.06
N GLU A 78 -14.59 15.79 -13.03
CA GLU A 78 -15.43 16.15 -14.18
C GLU A 78 -14.63 16.77 -15.33
N GLY A 79 -13.49 17.38 -15.02
CA GLY A 79 -12.57 17.95 -16.01
C GLY A 79 -11.73 16.92 -16.77
N LEU A 80 -11.70 15.66 -16.34
CA LEU A 80 -10.94 14.60 -16.99
C LEU A 80 -11.61 14.15 -18.30
N SER A 81 -10.80 13.82 -19.30
CA SER A 81 -11.30 13.03 -20.43
C SER A 81 -11.68 11.62 -19.97
N GLY A 82 -12.52 10.93 -20.76
CA GLY A 82 -12.90 9.54 -20.44
C GLY A 82 -11.70 8.61 -20.30
N GLU A 83 -10.67 8.76 -21.13
CA GLU A 83 -9.45 7.94 -21.05
C GLU A 83 -8.64 8.22 -19.77
N GLU A 84 -8.54 9.49 -19.36
CA GLU A 84 -7.87 9.88 -18.12
C GLU A 84 -8.63 9.34 -16.90
N PHE A 85 -9.96 9.43 -16.92
CA PHE A 85 -10.83 8.88 -15.87
C PHE A 85 -10.69 7.35 -15.77
N ASP A 86 -10.75 6.64 -16.90
CA ASP A 86 -10.59 5.18 -16.93
C ASP A 86 -9.21 4.75 -16.42
N THR A 87 -8.16 5.49 -16.80
CA THR A 87 -6.79 5.28 -16.32
C THR A 87 -6.70 5.48 -14.80
N LEU A 88 -7.38 6.50 -14.28
CA LEU A 88 -7.44 6.80 -12.86
C LEU A 88 -8.14 5.68 -12.06
N VAL A 89 -9.29 5.20 -12.55
CA VAL A 89 -10.02 4.07 -11.98
C VAL A 89 -9.16 2.80 -11.98
N ALA A 90 -8.49 2.49 -13.09
CA ALA A 90 -7.61 1.31 -13.18
C ALA A 90 -6.44 1.40 -12.19
N ARG A 91 -5.86 2.60 -12.01
CA ARG A 91 -4.79 2.83 -11.03
C ARG A 91 -5.28 2.63 -9.60
N LEU A 92 -6.47 3.11 -9.26
CA LEU A 92 -7.09 2.91 -7.94
C LEU A 92 -7.34 1.44 -7.65
N ARG A 93 -7.95 0.70 -8.58
CA ARG A 93 -8.19 -0.75 -8.42
C ARG A 93 -6.89 -1.50 -8.13
N ARG A 94 -5.86 -1.25 -8.95
CA ARG A 94 -4.54 -1.85 -8.77
C ARG A 94 -3.87 -1.45 -7.45
N MET A 95 -4.14 -0.25 -6.93
CA MET A 95 -3.67 0.15 -5.61
C MET A 95 -4.26 -0.74 -4.52
N PHE A 96 -5.58 -0.90 -4.48
CA PHE A 96 -6.25 -1.73 -3.47
C PHE A 96 -5.83 -3.19 -3.54
N GLU A 97 -5.85 -3.80 -4.73
CA GLU A 97 -5.35 -5.17 -4.95
C GLU A 97 -3.94 -5.38 -4.39
N ARG A 98 -3.06 -4.38 -4.58
CA ARG A 98 -1.66 -4.46 -4.14
C ARG A 98 -1.45 -4.11 -2.69
N ARG A 99 -2.33 -3.33 -2.05
CA ARG A 99 -2.08 -2.74 -0.72
C ARG A 99 -2.98 -3.30 0.38
N VAL A 100 -4.19 -3.77 0.07
CA VAL A 100 -5.06 -4.44 1.05
C VAL A 100 -4.38 -5.71 1.53
N ARG A 101 -4.41 -5.96 2.83
CA ARG A 101 -3.86 -7.17 3.45
C ARG A 101 -4.81 -7.57 4.57
N VAL A 102 -5.18 -8.84 4.60
CA VAL A 102 -5.90 -9.44 5.73
C VAL A 102 -4.94 -10.35 6.47
N ARG A 103 -4.89 -10.21 7.79
CA ARG A 103 -4.06 -11.03 8.68
C ARG A 103 -4.87 -11.44 9.89
N PHE A 104 -4.75 -12.70 10.30
CA PHE A 104 -5.25 -13.20 11.57
C PHE A 104 -4.05 -13.55 12.43
N ASP A 105 -3.98 -12.97 13.64
CA ASP A 105 -2.87 -13.17 14.57
C ASP A 105 -1.48 -12.91 13.96
N GLY A 106 -1.40 -11.98 13.00
CA GLY A 106 -0.17 -11.64 12.27
C GLY A 106 0.10 -12.48 11.03
N GLU A 107 -0.57 -13.62 10.86
CA GLU A 107 -0.41 -14.49 9.70
C GLU A 107 -1.26 -14.00 8.51
N PRO A 108 -0.69 -13.90 7.29
CA PRO A 108 -1.46 -13.53 6.08
C PRO A 108 -2.59 -14.51 5.78
N ALA A 109 -3.80 -13.98 5.58
CA ALA A 109 -4.94 -14.74 5.09
C ALA A 109 -5.03 -14.61 3.56
N PRO A 110 -5.36 -15.69 2.82
CA PRO A 110 -5.69 -15.60 1.41
C PRO A 110 -7.06 -14.91 1.23
N PHE A 111 -7.17 -14.05 0.22
CA PHE A 111 -8.42 -13.39 -0.17
C PHE A 111 -8.33 -12.94 -1.63
N ALA A 112 -9.48 -12.56 -2.20
CA ALA A 112 -9.59 -11.80 -3.44
C ALA A 112 -10.18 -10.41 -3.13
N VAL A 113 -9.87 -9.43 -3.99
CA VAL A 113 -10.47 -8.10 -3.91
C VAL A 113 -11.47 -7.97 -5.04
N ASP A 114 -12.71 -7.68 -4.69
CA ASP A 114 -13.77 -7.37 -5.65
C ASP A 114 -14.22 -5.91 -5.45
N PHE A 115 -14.59 -5.25 -6.55
CA PHE A 115 -15.10 -3.88 -6.54
C PHE A 115 -16.58 -3.93 -6.93
N PRO A 116 -17.51 -3.70 -5.99
CA PRO A 116 -18.94 -3.71 -6.30
C PRO A 116 -19.27 -2.60 -7.31
N ASP A 117 -20.05 -2.96 -8.32
CA ASP A 117 -20.67 -1.98 -9.22
C ASP A 117 -21.94 -1.48 -8.53
N TYR A 118 -21.78 -0.49 -7.66
CA TYR A 118 -22.91 0.31 -7.19
C TYR A 118 -23.28 1.26 -8.32
N GLY A 119 -23.86 0.72 -9.39
CA GLY A 119 -24.18 1.44 -10.60
C GLY A 119 -24.78 2.81 -10.28
N THR A 120 -24.37 3.81 -11.06
CA THR A 120 -25.01 5.14 -11.05
C THR A 120 -26.53 4.95 -11.08
N PRO A 121 -27.30 5.56 -10.15
CA PRO A 121 -28.75 5.50 -10.17
C PRO A 121 -29.36 6.01 -11.49
#